data_AF-A0A3B0TID9-F1
#
_entry.id   AF-A0A3B0TID9-F1
#
_cell.length_a   1.000
_cell.length_b   1.000
_cell.length_c   1.000
_cell.angle_alpha   90.00
_cell.angle_beta   90.00
_cell.angle_gamma   90.00
#
_symmetry.space_group_name_H-M   'P 1'
#
loop_
_entity.id
_entity.type
_entity.pdbx_description
1 polymer ?
#
loop_
_entity_poly.entity_id
_entity_poly.type
_entity_poly.pdbx_seq_one_letter_code
_entity_poly.pdbx_strand_id
1 'polypeptide(L)'
;MDHKELISDALCQAVEEAFSSTVMLSPILTETVLDQKWEEGLILSIDATGSLCGKLSVCLSHKSAASVVSKMLGMDIDEGSSDASDGVGEIVNMVIGGIKNKIDGSGLTFDLSAPQASELKDLV
;
A
#
# COMPACT_ATOMS: atom_id res chain seq x y z
N MET A 1 19.30 -8.19 -14.38
CA MET A 1 18.07 -8.35 -13.58
C MET A 1 16.99 -7.57 -14.30
N ASP A 2 15.83 -8.17 -14.53
CA ASP A 2 14.70 -7.44 -15.12
C ASP A 2 14.22 -6.39 -14.11
N HIS A 3 14.03 -5.14 -14.54
CA HIS A 3 13.53 -4.08 -13.67
C HIS A 3 12.16 -4.43 -13.09
N LYS A 4 11.33 -5.18 -13.83
CA LYS A 4 10.03 -5.63 -13.35
C LYS A 4 10.15 -6.58 -12.15
N GLU A 5 11.06 -7.55 -12.24
CA GLU A 5 11.31 -8.52 -11.18
C GLU A 5 11.87 -7.83 -9.94
N LEU A 6 12.82 -6.92 -10.11
CA LEU A 6 13.37 -6.10 -9.01
C LEU A 6 12.28 -5.30 -8.28
N ILE A 7 11.38 -4.64 -9.02
CA ILE A 7 10.30 -3.85 -8.42
C ILE A 7 9.29 -4.76 -7.72
N SER A 8 8.98 -5.91 -8.31
CA SER A 8 8.07 -6.90 -7.72
C SER A 8 8.61 -7.43 -6.39
N ASP A 9 9.89 -7.82 -6.35
CA ASP A 9 10.55 -8.28 -5.13
C ASP A 9 10.61 -7.18 -4.07
N ALA A 10 10.94 -5.95 -4.49
CA ALA A 10 10.97 -4.80 -3.59
C ALA A 10 9.59 -4.52 -2.98
N LEU A 11 8.53 -4.60 -3.78
CA LEU A 11 7.14 -4.43 -3.34
C LEU A 11 6.75 -5.52 -2.32
N CYS A 12 6.96 -6.79 -2.65
CA CYS A 12 6.61 -7.91 -1.77
C CYS A 12 7.26 -7.78 -0.40
N GLN A 13 8.58 -7.57 -0.38
CA GLN A 13 9.30 -7.46 0.88
C GLN A 13 8.90 -6.19 1.67
N ALA A 14 8.62 -5.07 0.99
CA ALA A 14 8.19 -3.84 1.66
C ALA A 14 6.80 -3.98 2.31
N VAL A 15 5.89 -4.70 1.64
CA VAL A 15 4.57 -5.03 2.21
C VAL A 15 4.71 -5.97 3.41
N GLU A 16 5.53 -7.01 3.31
CA GLU A 16 5.80 -7.92 4.44
C GLU A 16 6.37 -7.18 5.65
N GLU A 17 7.37 -6.31 5.43
CA GLU A 17 7.98 -5.51 6.48
C GLU A 17 6.99 -4.54 7.12
N ALA A 18 6.22 -3.79 6.33
CA ALA A 18 5.25 -2.83 6.84
C ALA A 18 4.15 -3.52 7.67
N PHE A 19 3.58 -4.62 7.18
CA PHE A 19 2.54 -5.33 7.91
C PHE A 19 3.09 -6.06 9.15
N SER A 20 4.30 -6.63 9.07
CA SER A 20 4.88 -7.36 10.19
C SER A 20 5.35 -6.43 11.31
N SER A 21 5.96 -5.30 10.97
CA SER A 21 6.52 -4.36 11.97
C SER A 21 5.47 -3.41 12.56
N THR A 22 4.53 -2.95 11.75
CA THR A 22 3.58 -1.89 12.15
C THR A 22 2.24 -2.45 12.57
N VAL A 23 1.74 -3.44 11.83
CA VAL A 23 0.41 -4.02 12.06
C VAL A 23 0.49 -5.31 12.88
N MET A 24 1.70 -5.85 13.10
CA MET A 24 1.93 -7.15 13.75
C MET A 24 1.17 -8.29 13.04
N LEU A 25 1.10 -8.22 11.71
CA LEU A 25 0.48 -9.23 10.86
C LEU A 25 1.50 -9.79 9.86
N SER A 26 1.39 -11.08 9.58
CA SER A 26 2.16 -11.71 8.50
C SER A 26 1.26 -11.85 7.27
N PRO A 27 1.40 -10.97 6.26
CA PRO A 27 0.61 -11.06 5.04
C PRO A 27 1.01 -12.31 4.23
N ILE A 28 0.06 -12.88 3.51
CA ILE A 28 0.32 -13.93 2.51
C ILE A 28 0.21 -13.26 1.14
N LEU A 29 1.32 -13.18 0.42
CA LEU A 29 1.37 -12.56 -0.90
C LEU A 29 1.08 -13.61 -1.98
N THR A 30 0.17 -13.29 -2.91
CA THR A 30 -0.16 -14.17 -4.03
C THR A 30 -0.16 -13.37 -5.33
N GLU A 31 0.37 -13.97 -6.40
CA GLU A 31 0.18 -13.47 -7.77
C GLU A 31 -1.22 -13.89 -8.24
N THR A 32 -2.24 -13.19 -7.79
CA THR A 32 -3.62 -13.43 -8.24
C THR A 32 -4.22 -12.12 -8.67
N VAL A 33 -4.64 -12.06 -9.94
CA VAL A 33 -5.53 -10.97 -10.38
C VAL A 33 -6.85 -11.20 -9.65
N LEU A 34 -7.15 -10.34 -8.68
CA LEU A 34 -8.45 -10.35 -8.03
C LEU A 34 -9.49 -9.96 -9.08
N ASP A 35 -10.28 -10.91 -9.57
CA ASP A 35 -11.51 -10.66 -10.34
C ASP A 35 -12.66 -10.22 -9.40
N GLN A 36 -12.29 -9.53 -8.31
CA GLN A 36 -13.21 -9.14 -7.27
C GLN A 36 -13.73 -7.76 -7.61
N LYS A 37 -15.01 -7.69 -7.97
CA LYS A 37 -15.72 -6.41 -8.01
C LYS A 37 -15.88 -5.91 -6.59
N TRP A 38 -15.30 -4.76 -6.32
CA TRP A 38 -15.48 -4.07 -5.05
C TRP A 38 -16.48 -2.94 -5.30
N GLU A 39 -17.57 -2.91 -4.54
CA GLU A 39 -18.58 -1.85 -4.65
C GLU A 39 -18.17 -0.59 -3.86
N GLU A 40 -17.45 -0.78 -2.76
CA GLU A 40 -16.97 0.28 -1.87
C GLU A 40 -15.63 -0.12 -1.25
N GLY A 41 -14.83 0.87 -0.87
CA GLY A 41 -13.51 0.65 -0.30
C GLY A 41 -12.62 1.88 -0.38
N LEU A 42 -11.47 1.77 0.26
CA LEU A 42 -10.45 2.80 0.34
C LEU A 42 -9.32 2.45 -0.63
N ILE A 43 -8.95 3.40 -1.49
CA ILE A 43 -7.76 3.32 -2.34
C ILE A 43 -6.78 4.39 -1.90
N LEU A 44 -5.53 3.99 -1.67
CA LEU A 44 -4.42 4.92 -1.56
C LEU A 44 -3.50 4.77 -2.75
N SER A 45 -3.27 5.87 -3.44
CA SER A 45 -2.41 5.90 -4.62
C SER A 45 -1.21 6.82 -4.44
N ILE A 46 -0.10 6.40 -5.03
CA ILE A 46 1.13 7.18 -5.19
C ILE A 46 1.54 7.13 -6.64
N ASP A 47 1.87 8.31 -7.16
CA ASP A 47 2.47 8.44 -8.47
C ASP A 47 4.00 8.41 -8.32
N ALA A 48 4.63 7.50 -9.06
CA ALA A 48 6.07 7.42 -9.22
C ALA A 48 6.45 8.10 -10.54
N THR A 49 7.44 8.98 -10.50
CA THR A 49 7.95 9.72 -11.67
C THR A 49 9.48 9.63 -11.70
N GLY A 50 10.10 9.65 -12.89
CA GLY A 50 11.56 9.59 -13.01
C GLY A 50 12.02 8.63 -14.11
N SER A 51 13.05 7.83 -13.83
CA SER A 51 13.49 6.77 -14.75
C SER A 51 12.47 5.63 -14.87
N LEU A 52 11.63 5.50 -13.85
CA LEU A 52 10.44 4.66 -13.82
C LEU A 52 9.23 5.56 -13.56
N CYS A 53 8.21 5.46 -14.41
CA CYS A 53 6.94 6.17 -14.23
C CYS A 53 5.81 5.17 -14.03
N GLY A 54 4.95 5.42 -13.06
CA GLY A 54 3.82 4.53 -12.79
C GLY A 54 3.00 4.99 -11.60
N LYS A 55 2.04 4.15 -11.23
CA LYS A 55 1.20 4.35 -10.06
C LYS A 55 1.24 3.10 -9.20
N LEU A 56 1.49 3.28 -7.91
CA LEU A 56 1.29 2.27 -6.89
C LEU A 56 -0.05 2.56 -6.21
N SER A 57 -0.93 1.57 -6.15
CA SER A 57 -2.20 1.68 -5.44
C SER A 57 -2.34 0.54 -4.43
N VAL A 58 -2.73 0.89 -3.21
CA VAL A 58 -3.17 -0.06 -2.18
C VAL A 58 -4.67 0.11 -2.04
N CYS A 59 -5.38 -0.98 -2.25
CA CYS A 59 -6.83 -1.01 -2.16
C CYS A 59 -7.22 -1.89 -0.97
N LEU A 60 -8.13 -1.43 -0.13
CA LEU A 60 -8.72 -2.20 0.97
C LEU A 60 -10.23 -1.96 1.01
N SER A 61 -11.04 -2.95 1.38
CA SER A 61 -12.42 -2.67 1.80
C SER A 61 -12.43 -1.86 3.10
N HIS A 62 -13.50 -1.10 3.38
CA HIS A 62 -13.60 -0.33 4.63
C HIS A 62 -13.41 -1.21 5.87
N LYS A 63 -14.01 -2.40 5.87
CA LYS A 63 -13.82 -3.40 6.91
C LYS A 63 -12.37 -3.83 7.08
N SER A 64 -11.65 -4.09 5.99
CA SER A 64 -10.23 -4.46 6.06
C SER A 64 -9.36 -3.30 6.55
N ALA A 65 -9.61 -2.08 6.07
CA ALA A 65 -8.92 -0.87 6.50
C ALA A 65 -9.10 -0.65 8.02
N ALA A 66 -10.35 -0.64 8.51
CA ALA A 66 -10.65 -0.51 9.93
C ALA A 66 -9.99 -1.63 10.76
N SER A 67 -10.10 -2.89 10.34
CA SER A 67 -9.51 -4.03 11.06
C SER A 67 -7.97 -3.95 11.17
N VAL A 68 -7.30 -3.54 10.10
CA VAL A 68 -5.84 -3.35 10.06
C VAL A 68 -5.43 -2.21 10.98
N VAL A 69 -6.09 -1.05 10.88
CA VAL A 69 -5.77 0.12 11.71
C VAL A 69 -6.10 -0.11 13.18
N SER A 70 -7.21 -0.79 13.49
CA SER A 70 -7.55 -1.16 14.86
C SER A 70 -6.46 -2.00 15.52
N LYS A 71 -5.85 -2.93 14.77
CA LYS A 71 -4.71 -3.72 15.26
C LYS A 71 -3.45 -2.88 15.44
N MET A 72 -3.18 -1.97 14.50
CA MET A 72 -2.05 -1.06 14.56
C MET A 72 -2.11 -0.14 15.79
N LEU A 73 -3.30 0.40 16.10
CA LEU A 73 -3.49 1.37 17.19
C LEU A 73 -3.89 0.73 18.53
N GLY A 74 -4.33 -0.54 18.51
CA GLY A 74 -4.79 -1.24 19.72
C GLY A 74 -6.14 -0.73 20.24
N MET A 75 -6.98 -0.14 19.37
CA MET A 75 -8.32 0.36 19.70
C MET A 75 -9.28 0.11 18.55
N ASP A 76 -10.60 0.18 18.81
CA ASP A 76 -11.60 0.00 17.77
C ASP A 76 -11.69 1.23 16.86
N ILE A 77 -11.68 0.99 15.55
CA ILE A 77 -11.81 1.99 14.48
C ILE A 77 -13.09 1.72 13.69
N ASP A 78 -13.85 2.79 13.45
CA ASP A 78 -15.08 2.72 12.67
C ASP A 78 -14.77 2.58 11.17
N GLU A 79 -15.55 1.74 10.48
CA GLU A 79 -15.48 1.56 9.03
C GLU A 79 -15.78 2.89 8.30
N GLY A 80 -14.91 3.28 7.37
CA GLY A 80 -15.05 4.53 6.59
C GLY A 80 -14.71 5.81 7.35
N SER A 81 -14.17 5.72 8.57
CA SER A 81 -13.69 6.88 9.32
C SER A 81 -12.40 7.47 8.73
N SER A 82 -12.14 8.75 9.02
CA SER A 82 -10.87 9.40 8.69
C SER A 82 -9.69 8.69 9.35
N ASP A 83 -9.86 8.18 10.57
CA ASP A 83 -8.80 7.45 11.29
C ASP A 83 -8.39 6.17 10.56
N ALA A 84 -9.35 5.47 9.94
CA ALA A 84 -9.06 4.34 9.07
C ALA A 84 -8.26 4.76 7.84
N SER A 85 -8.62 5.89 7.20
CA SER A 85 -7.88 6.42 6.05
C SER A 85 -6.45 6.83 6.41
N ASP A 86 -6.29 7.58 7.49
CA ASP A 86 -4.99 8.09 7.95
C ASP A 86 -4.07 6.94 8.38
N GLY A 87 -4.61 5.96 9.11
CA GLY A 87 -3.85 4.79 9.54
C GLY A 87 -3.38 3.92 8.37
N VAL A 88 -4.20 3.75 7.32
CA VAL A 88 -3.77 3.10 6.08
C VAL A 88 -2.73 3.95 5.34
N GLY A 89 -2.84 5.29 5.40
CA GLY A 89 -1.84 6.24 4.91
C GLY A 89 -0.44 6.00 5.48
N GLU A 90 -0.35 5.77 6.79
CA GLU A 90 0.92 5.47 7.46
C GLU A 90 1.52 4.13 7.01
N ILE A 91 0.69 3.09 6.86
CA ILE A 91 1.14 1.79 6.32
C ILE A 91 1.67 1.96 4.91
N VAL A 92 0.97 2.72 4.08
CA VAL A 92 1.37 2.99 2.69
C VAL A 92 2.67 3.79 2.65
N ASN A 93 2.84 4.81 3.49
CA ASN A 93 4.11 5.53 3.63
C ASN A 93 5.28 4.59 3.95
N MET A 94 5.07 3.60 4.82
CA MET A 94 6.09 2.61 5.16
C MET A 94 6.42 1.68 4.00
N VAL A 95 5.42 1.21 3.25
CA VAL A 95 5.65 0.39 2.05
C VAL A 95 6.48 1.16 1.03
N ILE A 96 6.13 2.42 0.76
CA ILE A 96 6.87 3.29 -0.17
C ILE A 96 8.33 3.44 0.27
N GLY A 97 8.55 3.76 1.55
CA GLY A 97 9.90 3.90 2.11
C GLY A 97 10.71 2.61 1.95
N GLY A 98 10.08 1.46 2.21
CA GLY A 98 10.66 0.14 2.02
C GLY A 98 11.07 -0.12 0.57
N ILE A 99 10.19 0.17 -0.39
CA ILE A 99 10.50 0.00 -1.82
C ILE A 99 11.69 0.88 -2.21
N LYS A 100 11.66 2.17 -1.86
CA LYS A 100 12.74 3.12 -2.18
C LYS A 100 14.10 2.64 -1.64
N ASN A 101 14.13 2.15 -0.40
CA ASN A 101 15.34 1.63 0.21
C ASN A 101 15.86 0.37 -0.49
N LYS A 102 14.97 -0.53 -0.93
CA LYS A 102 15.36 -1.81 -1.56
C LYS A 102 15.94 -1.66 -2.96
N ILE A 103 15.50 -0.63 -3.68
CA ILE A 103 16.00 -0.35 -5.03
C ILE A 103 17.17 0.65 -5.03
N ASP A 104 17.50 1.24 -3.88
CA ASP A 104 18.60 2.18 -3.79
C ASP A 104 19.91 1.50 -4.24
N GLY A 105 20.71 2.21 -5.03
CA GLY A 105 21.92 1.65 -5.66
C GLY A 105 21.68 0.73 -6.88
N SER A 106 20.44 0.45 -7.29
CA SER A 106 20.15 -0.29 -8.54
C SER A 106 20.33 0.53 -9.82
N GLY A 107 20.53 1.85 -9.69
CA GLY A 107 20.56 2.80 -10.79
C GLY A 107 19.16 3.27 -11.26
N LEU A 108 18.08 2.72 -10.68
CA LEU A 108 16.73 3.24 -10.84
C LEU A 108 16.50 4.41 -9.89
N THR A 109 15.90 5.49 -10.40
CA THR A 109 15.53 6.66 -9.62
C THR A 109 14.08 7.01 -9.88
N PHE A 110 13.28 7.12 -8.83
CA PHE A 110 11.97 7.72 -8.92
C PHE A 110 11.69 8.63 -7.74
N ASP A 111 10.93 9.68 -8.02
CA ASP A 111 10.30 10.56 -7.07
C ASP A 111 8.85 10.11 -6.88
N LEU A 112 8.43 10.06 -5.63
CA LEU A 112 7.11 9.60 -5.21
C LEU A 112 6.30 10.80 -4.74
N SER A 113 5.04 10.87 -5.15
CA SER A 113 4.10 11.83 -4.56
C SER A 113 3.71 11.42 -3.12
N ALA A 114 3.07 12.34 -2.39
CA ALA A 114 2.44 11.98 -1.13
C ALA A 114 1.26 11.01 -1.40
N PRO A 115 0.94 10.08 -0.48
CA PRO A 115 -0.23 9.22 -0.60
C PRO A 115 -1.52 10.05 -0.73
N GLN A 116 -2.32 9.69 -1.73
CA GLN A 116 -3.66 10.26 -1.91
C GLN A 116 -4.69 9.18 -1.63
N ALA A 117 -5.52 9.41 -0.62
CA ALA A 117 -6.68 8.58 -0.33
C ALA A 117 -7.84 8.95 -1.26
N SER A 118 -8.57 7.96 -1.74
CA SER A 118 -9.76 8.11 -2.56
C SER A 118 -10.74 6.97 -2.27
N GLU A 119 -12.03 7.25 -2.42
CA GLU A 119 -13.07 6.25 -2.30
C GLU A 119 -13.18 5.45 -3.60
N LEU A 120 -13.28 4.14 -3.49
CA LEU A 120 -13.36 3.26 -4.66
C LEU A 120 -14.62 3.49 -5.50
N LYS A 121 -15.74 3.84 -4.86
CA LYS A 121 -16.99 4.18 -5.56
C LYS A 121 -16.85 5.37 -6.52
N ASP A 122 -15.83 6.22 -6.33
CA ASP A 122 -15.56 7.38 -7.18
C ASP A 122 -14.75 7.01 -8.44
N LEU A 123 -14.30 5.75 -8.56
CA LEU A 123 -13.46 5.26 -9.65
C LEU A 123 -14.16 4.29 -10.60
N VAL A 124 -15.44 3.93 -10.32
CA VAL A 124 -16.24 2.97 -11.09
C VAL A 124 -17.40 3.66 -11.80
#